data_AF-H1W391-F1
#
_entry.id   AF-H1W391-F1
#
_cell.length_a   1.000
_cell.length_b   1.000
_cell.length_c   1.000
_cell.angle_alpha   90.00
_cell.angle_beta   90.00
_cell.angle_gamma   90.00
#
_symmetry.space_group_name_H-M   'P 1'
#
loop_
_entity.id
_entity.type
_entity.pdbx_description
1 polymer ?
#
loop_
_entity_poly.entity_id
_entity_poly.type
_entity_poly.pdbx_seq_one_letter_code
_entity_poly.pdbx_strand_id
1 'polypeptide(L)'
;MSFWLLTINIFFFDYSGGVRVSIPASLSTNAALMASTVLASQLPSTGQVFSLTLFSIEVFGLFPVFRRYARHQSRAYHHAMTVFLSVVAGMVVSVLIAAIAMGGCSWWLIGLQKYKNEIYGPWDPARPIIMSRRAWDDE
;
A
#
# COMPACT_ATOMS: atom_id res chain seq x y z
N MET A 1 -14.73 10.17 6.25
CA MET A 1 -15.74 9.89 5.20
C MET A 1 -15.37 8.67 4.37
N SER A 2 -14.18 8.62 3.77
CA SER A 2 -13.66 7.47 2.99
C SER A 2 -13.52 6.16 3.80
N PHE A 3 -13.14 6.25 5.09
CA PHE A 3 -13.08 5.09 5.99
C PHE A 3 -14.44 4.38 6.15
N TRP A 4 -15.52 5.16 6.29
CA TRP A 4 -16.89 4.62 6.42
C TRP A 4 -17.38 3.95 5.14
N LEU A 5 -17.01 4.49 3.97
CA LEU A 5 -17.33 3.90 2.68
C LEU A 5 -16.58 2.58 2.46
N LEU A 6 -15.32 2.50 2.91
CA LEU A 6 -14.52 1.28 2.87
C LEU A 6 -15.08 0.19 3.79
N THR A 7 -15.54 0.56 4.99
CA THR A 7 -16.19 -0.35 5.93
C THR A 7 -17.50 -0.90 5.37
N ILE A 8 -18.35 -0.05 4.77
CA ILE A 8 -19.59 -0.53 4.12
C ILE A 8 -19.27 -1.47 2.95
N ASN A 9 -18.23 -1.18 2.17
CA ASN A 9 -17.80 -2.04 1.06
C ASN A 9 -17.33 -3.41 1.56
N ILE A 10 -16.57 -3.48 2.67
CA ILE A 10 -16.08 -4.76 3.20
C ILE A 10 -17.20 -5.62 3.78
N PHE A 11 -18.23 -5.00 4.38
CA PHE A 11 -19.34 -5.71 5.04
C PHE A 11 -20.47 -6.11 4.09
N PHE A 12 -20.72 -5.34 3.03
CA PHE A 12 -21.79 -5.64 2.06
C PHE A 12 -21.31 -6.42 0.82
N PHE A 13 -20.00 -6.61 0.65
CA PHE A 13 -19.49 -7.43 -0.44
C PHE A 13 -19.46 -8.90 -0.01
N ASP A 14 -20.29 -9.70 -0.66
CA ASP A 14 -20.45 -11.11 -0.38
C ASP A 14 -19.21 -11.90 -0.85
N TYR A 15 -18.29 -12.17 0.07
CA TYR A 15 -17.13 -13.04 -0.17
C TYR A 15 -17.47 -14.53 0.02
N SER A 16 -18.70 -14.86 0.43
CA SER A 16 -19.16 -16.22 0.66
C SER A 16 -19.83 -16.76 -0.59
N GLY A 17 -19.26 -17.80 -1.19
CA GLY A 17 -19.71 -18.39 -2.44
C GLY A 17 -21.02 -19.18 -2.36
N GLY A 18 -22.12 -18.57 -1.89
CA GLY A 18 -23.39 -19.25 -1.68
C GLY A 18 -24.63 -18.39 -1.94
N VAL A 19 -25.17 -18.54 -3.16
CA VAL A 19 -26.60 -18.38 -3.53
C VAL A 19 -27.29 -17.04 -3.20
N ARG A 20 -27.54 -16.27 -4.28
CA ARG A 20 -28.61 -15.27 -4.46
C ARG A 20 -28.53 -13.97 -3.65
N VAL A 21 -27.64 -13.08 -4.04
CA VAL A 21 -28.01 -11.73 -4.53
C VAL A 21 -26.99 -11.36 -5.60
N SER A 22 -27.37 -11.30 -6.87
CA SER A 22 -26.47 -10.74 -7.89
C SER A 22 -26.40 -9.23 -7.66
N ILE A 23 -25.50 -8.77 -6.78
CA ILE A 23 -25.05 -7.38 -6.81
C ILE A 23 -24.57 -7.18 -8.25
N PRO A 24 -25.27 -6.37 -9.07
CA PRO A 24 -24.93 -6.30 -10.48
C PRO A 24 -23.49 -5.79 -10.55
N ALA A 25 -22.66 -6.38 -11.41
CA ALA A 25 -21.25 -6.02 -11.51
C ALA A 25 -21.04 -4.50 -11.69
N SER A 26 -22.06 -3.81 -12.22
CA SER A 26 -22.17 -2.35 -12.30
C SER A 26 -22.16 -1.63 -10.95
N LEU A 27 -22.76 -2.18 -9.90
CA LEU A 27 -22.82 -1.52 -8.58
C LEU A 27 -21.44 -1.48 -7.91
N SER A 28 -20.65 -2.55 -8.05
CA SER A 28 -19.27 -2.61 -7.53
C SER A 28 -18.33 -1.69 -8.30
N THR A 29 -18.40 -1.68 -9.64
CA THR A 29 -17.57 -0.78 -10.46
C THR A 29 -17.96 0.68 -10.25
N ASN A 30 -19.26 0.99 -10.15
CA ASN A 30 -19.73 2.35 -9.88
C ASN A 30 -19.30 2.82 -8.48
N ALA A 31 -19.37 1.96 -7.46
CA ALA A 31 -18.90 2.28 -6.11
C ALA A 31 -17.38 2.48 -6.06
N ALA A 32 -16.60 1.67 -6.77
CA ALA A 32 -15.14 1.80 -6.85
C ALA A 32 -14.72 3.13 -7.53
N LEU A 33 -15.40 3.50 -8.62
CA LEU A 33 -15.17 4.79 -9.29
C LEU A 33 -15.55 5.97 -8.39
N MET A 34 -16.68 5.90 -7.67
CA MET A 34 -17.09 6.93 -6.71
C MET A 34 -16.11 7.06 -5.53
N ALA A 35 -15.55 5.96 -5.05
CA ALA A 35 -14.53 5.98 -4.00
C ALA A 35 -13.20 6.58 -4.50
N SER A 36 -12.81 6.24 -5.73
CA SER A 36 -11.61 6.78 -6.36
C SER A 36 -11.73 8.27 -6.66
N THR A 37 -12.89 8.77 -7.10
CA THR A 37 -13.11 10.22 -7.32
C THR A 37 -13.11 11.01 -6.01
N VAL A 38 -13.65 10.45 -4.92
CA VAL A 38 -13.58 11.05 -3.57
C VAL A 38 -12.16 11.07 -3.01
N LEU A 39 -11.33 10.09 -3.36
CA LEU A 39 -9.90 10.13 -3.09
C LEU A 39 -9.21 11.18 -3.96
N ALA A 40 -9.51 11.21 -5.25
CA ALA A 40 -8.97 12.15 -6.22
C ALA A 40 -9.21 13.60 -5.82
N SER A 41 -10.41 13.92 -5.32
CA SER A 41 -10.78 15.28 -4.90
C SER A 41 -9.98 15.81 -3.70
N GLN A 42 -9.26 14.94 -2.99
CA GLN A 42 -8.40 15.32 -1.87
C GLN A 42 -6.94 15.57 -2.27
N LEU A 43 -6.56 15.34 -3.54
CA LEU A 43 -5.18 15.58 -3.99
C LEU A 43 -4.97 17.06 -4.37
N PRO A 44 -3.85 17.67 -3.95
CA PRO A 44 -3.60 19.11 -4.11
C PRO A 44 -3.20 19.51 -5.54
N SER A 45 -2.87 18.57 -6.43
CA SER A 45 -2.45 18.87 -7.81
C SER A 45 -3.34 18.20 -8.86
N THR A 46 -3.71 18.96 -9.89
CA THR A 46 -4.60 18.53 -10.97
C THR A 46 -4.06 17.33 -11.75
N GLY A 47 -2.73 17.23 -11.89
CA GLY A 47 -2.08 16.11 -12.57
C GLY A 47 -2.27 14.77 -11.84
N GLN A 48 -2.22 14.77 -10.50
CA GLN A 48 -2.43 13.56 -9.72
C GLN A 48 -3.89 13.10 -9.77
N VAL A 49 -4.84 14.02 -9.75
CA VAL A 49 -6.27 13.73 -9.94
C VAL A 49 -6.50 13.07 -11.29
N PHE A 50 -5.94 13.65 -12.36
CA PHE A 50 -6.06 13.13 -13.73
C PHE A 50 -5.46 11.74 -13.87
N SER A 51 -4.25 11.50 -13.34
CA SER A 51 -3.65 10.17 -13.37
C SER A 51 -4.45 9.15 -12.55
N LEU A 52 -4.97 9.55 -11.39
CA LEU A 52 -5.75 8.66 -10.52
C LEU A 52 -7.09 8.29 -11.14
N THR A 53 -7.78 9.24 -11.78
CA THR A 53 -9.07 9.00 -12.44
C THR A 53 -8.91 8.15 -13.70
N LEU A 54 -7.91 8.44 -14.54
CA LEU A 54 -7.60 7.59 -15.70
C LEU A 54 -7.24 6.16 -15.28
N PHE A 55 -6.36 6.02 -14.29
CA PHE A 55 -5.96 4.72 -13.76
C PHE A 55 -7.16 3.94 -13.20
N SER A 56 -8.05 4.62 -12.49
CA SER A 56 -9.27 4.01 -11.95
C SER A 56 -10.23 3.53 -13.03
N ILE A 57 -10.38 4.29 -14.12
CA ILE A 57 -11.19 3.89 -15.28
C ILE A 57 -10.59 2.67 -15.99
N GLU A 58 -9.27 2.58 -16.11
CA GLU A 58 -8.61 1.41 -16.71
C GLU A 58 -8.79 0.15 -15.84
N VAL A 59 -8.53 0.27 -14.54
CA VAL A 59 -8.57 -0.87 -13.61
C VAL A 59 -9.99 -1.33 -13.31
N PHE A 60 -10.96 -0.42 -13.15
CA PHE A 60 -12.34 -0.78 -12.80
C PHE A 60 -13.30 -0.78 -13.98
N GLY A 61 -13.00 -0.09 -15.07
CA GLY A 61 -13.83 -0.04 -16.28
C GLY A 61 -13.40 -1.05 -17.34
N LEU A 62 -12.10 -1.09 -17.69
CA LEU A 62 -11.60 -1.91 -18.79
C LEU A 62 -11.42 -3.39 -18.39
N PHE A 63 -10.90 -3.62 -17.19
CA PHE A 63 -10.64 -4.96 -16.66
C PHE A 63 -11.88 -5.88 -16.59
N PRO A 64 -13.06 -5.45 -16.10
CA PRO A 64 -14.25 -6.32 -16.08
C PRO A 64 -14.78 -6.62 -17.49
N VAL A 65 -14.61 -5.70 -18.45
CA VAL A 65 -14.98 -5.91 -19.86
C VAL A 65 -14.06 -6.95 -20.50
N PHE A 66 -12.74 -6.83 -20.29
CA PHE A 66 -11.77 -7.83 -20.73
C PHE A 66 -12.06 -9.21 -20.12
N ARG A 67 -12.40 -9.26 -18.83
CA ARG A 67 -12.78 -10.49 -18.12
C ARG A 67 -14.06 -11.13 -18.64
N ARG A 68 -15.01 -10.31 -19.13
CA ARG A 68 -16.26 -10.79 -19.74
C ARG A 68 -16.00 -11.36 -21.14
N TYR A 69 -15.13 -10.73 -21.91
CA TYR A 69 -14.73 -11.19 -23.25
C TYR A 69 -13.89 -12.48 -23.17
N ALA A 70 -12.91 -12.55 -22.27
CA ALA A 70 -12.05 -13.72 -22.07
C ALA A 70 -12.81 -14.98 -21.61
N ARG A 71 -13.96 -14.83 -20.94
CA ARG A 71 -14.82 -15.96 -20.55
C ARG A 71 -15.59 -16.58 -21.72
N HIS A 72 -15.82 -15.84 -22.79
CA HIS A 72 -16.70 -16.28 -23.87
C HIS A 72 -16.00 -17.14 -24.93
N GLN A 73 -14.66 -17.16 -24.96
CA GLN A 73 -13.89 -17.74 -26.05
C GLN A 73 -13.24 -19.11 -25.75
N SER A 74 -12.80 -19.41 -24.52
CA SER A 74 -12.43 -20.78 -24.09
C SER A 74 -12.07 -20.90 -22.59
N ARG A 75 -12.13 -22.14 -22.05
CA ARG A 75 -11.74 -22.47 -20.67
C ARG A 75 -10.27 -22.12 -20.34
N ALA A 76 -9.36 -22.29 -21.30
CA ALA A 76 -7.93 -22.04 -21.11
C ALA A 76 -7.62 -20.57 -20.82
N TYR A 77 -8.24 -19.63 -21.54
CA TYR A 77 -8.07 -18.20 -21.28
C TYR A 77 -8.63 -17.78 -19.93
N HIS A 78 -9.69 -18.44 -19.47
CA HIS A 78 -10.25 -18.15 -18.14
C HIS A 78 -9.29 -18.56 -17.01
N HIS A 79 -8.67 -19.73 -17.11
CA HIS A 79 -7.66 -20.17 -16.14
C HIS A 79 -6.40 -19.29 -16.20
N ALA A 80 -5.90 -18.97 -17.40
CA ALA A 80 -4.74 -18.10 -17.58
C ALA A 80 -4.96 -16.71 -16.98
N MET A 81 -6.12 -16.10 -17.23
CA MET A 81 -6.45 -14.77 -16.68
C MET A 81 -6.59 -14.78 -15.15
N THR A 82 -7.14 -15.86 -14.60
CA THR A 82 -7.30 -16.00 -13.14
C THR A 82 -5.94 -16.20 -12.46
N VAL A 83 -5.06 -17.03 -13.04
CA VAL A 83 -3.69 -17.22 -12.55
C VAL A 83 -2.91 -15.91 -12.62
N PHE A 84 -2.95 -15.22 -13.75
CA PHE A 84 -2.28 -13.93 -13.90
C PHE A 84 -2.72 -12.90 -12.85
N LEU A 85 -4.03 -12.75 -12.63
CA LEU A 85 -4.56 -11.83 -11.63
C LEU A 85 -4.11 -12.21 -10.21
N SER A 86 -4.13 -13.51 -9.88
CA SER A 86 -3.69 -14.00 -8.58
C SER A 86 -2.20 -13.79 -8.31
N VAL A 87 -1.36 -13.93 -9.34
CA VAL A 87 0.09 -13.70 -9.26
C VAL A 87 0.36 -12.22 -9.03
N VAL A 88 -0.28 -11.33 -9.78
CA VAL A 88 -0.10 -9.87 -9.60
C VAL A 88 -0.56 -9.44 -8.21
N ALA A 89 -1.75 -9.89 -7.77
CA ALA A 89 -2.24 -9.58 -6.44
C ALA A 89 -1.31 -10.12 -5.33
N GLY A 90 -0.85 -11.37 -5.47
CA GLY A 90 0.10 -12.00 -4.55
C GLY A 90 1.42 -11.25 -4.49
N MET A 91 1.94 -10.79 -5.64
CA MET A 91 3.16 -9.99 -5.71
C MET A 91 3.00 -8.67 -4.93
N VAL A 92 1.92 -7.93 -5.16
CA VAL A 92 1.66 -6.66 -4.43
C VAL A 92 1.58 -6.90 -2.92
N VAL A 93 0.83 -7.91 -2.48
CA VAL A 93 0.70 -8.25 -1.06
C VAL A 93 2.06 -8.65 -0.46
N SER A 94 2.83 -9.46 -1.17
CA SER A 94 4.16 -9.89 -0.70
C SER A 94 5.13 -8.73 -0.53
N VAL A 95 5.12 -7.75 -1.44
CA VAL A 95 5.95 -6.54 -1.36
C VAL A 95 5.54 -5.67 -0.17
N LEU A 96 4.24 -5.49 0.07
CA LEU A 96 3.74 -4.73 1.22
C LEU A 96 4.14 -5.39 2.56
N ILE A 97 3.97 -6.71 2.66
CA ILE A 97 4.39 -7.47 3.84
C ILE A 97 5.90 -7.36 4.02
N ALA A 98 6.70 -7.49 2.96
CA ALA A 98 8.14 -7.35 3.03
C ALA A 98 8.56 -5.95 3.46
N ALA A 99 7.91 -4.89 2.97
CA ALA A 99 8.18 -3.51 3.35
C ALA A 99 7.88 -3.26 4.84
N ILE A 100 6.74 -3.78 5.34
CA ILE A 100 6.36 -3.68 6.75
C ILE A 100 7.32 -4.49 7.63
N ALA A 101 7.67 -5.71 7.21
CA ALA A 101 8.59 -6.57 7.94
C ALA A 101 9.98 -5.94 8.01
N MET A 102 10.55 -5.49 6.88
CA MET A 102 11.86 -4.84 6.85
C MET A 102 11.87 -3.52 7.63
N GLY A 103 10.86 -2.67 7.42
CA GLY A 103 10.74 -1.40 8.15
C GLY A 103 10.54 -1.62 9.65
N GLY A 104 9.65 -2.55 10.02
CA GLY A 104 9.36 -2.92 11.40
C GLY A 104 10.57 -3.53 12.10
N CYS A 105 11.28 -4.47 11.45
CA CYS A 105 12.51 -5.04 11.97
C CYS A 105 13.61 -3.98 12.14
N SER A 106 13.78 -3.08 11.16
CA SER A 106 14.78 -2.01 11.27
C SER A 106 14.47 -1.05 12.42
N TRP A 107 13.20 -0.66 12.59
CA TRP A 107 12.76 0.19 13.70
C TRP A 107 12.96 -0.49 15.05
N TRP A 108 12.62 -1.78 15.12
CA TRP A 108 12.78 -2.60 16.32
C TRP A 108 14.25 -2.71 16.74
N LEU A 109 15.16 -2.93 15.79
CA LEU A 109 16.60 -3.01 16.06
C LEU A 109 17.17 -1.68 16.58
N ILE A 110 16.72 -0.54 16.05
CA ILE A 110 17.11 0.78 16.58
C ILE A 110 16.61 0.96 18.01
N GLY A 111 15.39 0.54 18.32
CA GLY A 111 14.86 0.55 19.69
C GLY A 111 15.65 -0.33 20.65
N LEU A 112 16.13 -1.49 20.18
CA LEU A 112 16.98 -2.39 20.95
C LEU A 112 18.37 -1.83 21.24
N GLN A 113 18.85 -0.82 20.48
CA GLN A 113 20.10 -0.13 20.80
C GLN A 113 20.05 0.53 22.19
N LYS A 114 18.86 0.93 22.68
CA LYS A 114 18.68 1.52 24.02
C LYS A 114 18.93 0.53 25.17
N TYR A 115 18.73 -0.77 24.93
CA TYR A 115 18.88 -1.81 25.95
C TYR A 115 20.23 -2.52 25.87
N LYS A 116 21.13 -2.07 24.98
CA LYS A 116 22.47 -2.64 24.85
C LYS A 116 23.34 -2.13 26.00
N ASN A 117 23.76 -3.04 26.88
CA ASN A 117 24.74 -2.74 27.92
C ASN A 117 26.12 -2.55 27.27
N GLU A 118 26.68 -1.34 27.36
CA GLU A 118 28.06 -1.04 26.97
C GLU A 118 29.01 -1.64 28.01
N ILE A 119 29.62 -2.78 27.69
CA ILE A 119 30.69 -3.35 28.50
C ILE A 119 31.96 -2.56 28.17
N TYR A 120 32.34 -1.65 29.08
CA TYR A 120 33.59 -0.89 28.97
C TYR A 120 34.79 -1.83 29.13
N GLY A 121 35.53 -2.04 28.04
CA GLY A 121 36.82 -2.71 28.08
C GLY A 121 37.94 -1.71 28.43
N PRO A 122 39.08 -2.17 28.97
CA PRO A 122 40.21 -1.31 29.35
C PRO A 122 40.92 -0.61 28.18
N TRP A 123 40.42 -0.78 26.95
CA TRP A 123 40.99 -0.24 25.70
C TRP A 123 40.03 0.72 24.97
N ASP A 124 38.96 1.19 25.62
CA ASP A 124 38.00 2.11 25.00
C ASP A 124 38.65 3.48 24.68
N PRO A 125 38.57 3.98 23.43
CA PRO A 125 39.21 5.25 23.05
C PRO A 125 38.60 6.43 23.83
N ALA A 126 39.46 7.30 24.37
CA ALA A 126 39.03 8.47 25.14
C ALA A 126 38.10 9.39 24.34
N ARG A 127 37.01 9.85 24.98
CA ARG A 127 36.10 10.85 24.40
C ARG A 127 36.87 12.15 24.14
N PRO A 128 36.85 12.70 22.91
CA PRO A 128 37.61 13.91 22.59
C PRO A 128 37.06 15.09 23.38
N ILE A 129 37.91 15.67 24.24
CA ILE A 129 37.60 16.87 25.00
C ILE A 129 37.79 18.06 24.05
N ILE A 130 36.69 18.61 23.54
CA ILE A 130 36.72 19.83 22.74
C ILE A 130 36.90 21.00 23.71
N MET A 131 38.16 21.36 23.99
CA MET A 131 38.45 22.61 24.69
C MET A 131 38.06 23.77 23.75
N SER A 132 36.99 24.47 24.08
CA SER A 132 36.71 25.78 23.48
C SER A 132 37.85 26.72 23.85
N ARG A 133 38.72 26.99 22.89
CA ARG A 133 39.79 27.99 23.02
C ARG A 133 39.11 29.33 23.33
N ARG A 134 39.28 29.85 24.55
CA ARG A 134 38.98 31.26 24.84
C ARG A 134 39.78 32.10 23.85
N ALA A 135 39.06 32.86 23.01
CA ALA A 135 39.64 33.97 22.28
C ALA A 135 40.19 34.94 23.33
N TRP A 136 41.47 35.26 23.22
CA TRP A 136 42.05 36.35 23.97
C TRP A 136 41.50 37.63 23.34
N ASP A 137 40.76 38.40 24.12
CA ASP A 137 40.42 39.78 23.78
C ASP A 137 41.69 40.60 24.03
N ASP A 138 42.42 40.89 22.96
CA ASP A 138 43.46 41.92 22.98
C ASP A 138 42.79 43.28 22.66
N GLU A 139 43.08 44.24 23.53
CA GLU A 139 42.54 45.61 23.63
C GLU A 139 42.63 46.46 22.34
#